data_AF-A0A6P0SYU1-F1
#
_entry.id   AF-A0A6P0SYU1-F1
#
_cell.length_a   1.000
_cell.length_b   1.000
_cell.length_c   1.000
_cell.angle_alpha   90.00
_cell.angle_beta   90.00
_cell.angle_gamma   90.00
#
_symmetry.space_group_name_H-M   'P 1'
#
loop_
_entity.id
_entity.type
_entity.pdbx_description
1 polymer ?
#
loop_
_entity_poly.entity_id
_entity_poly.type
_entity_poly.pdbx_seq_one_letter_code
_entity_poly.pdbx_strand_id
1 'polypeptide(L)'
;MAKLLKLLGIGLELTIAILIARPAWCLPPPEDLPEEVLRTEIIIEARSPLDGKPMSPAEYAQLQDAIAQRSIPPGLDPQIRE
;
A
#
# COMPACT_ATOMS: atom_id res chain seq x y z
N MET A 1 -35.92 9.12 -43.43
CA MET A 1 -35.65 10.33 -42.63
C MET A 1 -35.75 10.09 -41.13
N ALA A 2 -36.89 9.64 -40.59
CA ALA A 2 -37.06 9.45 -39.13
C ALA A 2 -36.05 8.49 -38.46
N LYS A 3 -35.63 7.41 -39.13
CA LYS A 3 -34.62 6.48 -38.60
C LYS A 3 -33.22 7.10 -38.48
N LEU A 4 -32.82 7.90 -39.47
CA LEU A 4 -31.52 8.58 -39.48
C LEU A 4 -31.43 9.63 -38.38
N LEU A 5 -32.51 10.39 -38.17
CA LEU A 5 -32.59 11.39 -37.11
C LEU A 5 -32.51 10.75 -35.71
N LYS A 6 -33.12 9.58 -35.52
CA LYS A 6 -33.02 8.81 -34.27
C LYS A 6 -31.61 8.30 -34.00
N LEU A 7 -30.94 7.76 -35.02
CA LEU A 7 -29.55 7.31 -34.93
C LEU A 7 -28.60 8.46 -34.54
N LEU A 8 -28.81 9.65 -35.11
CA LEU A 8 -28.03 10.83 -34.77
C LEU A 8 -28.26 11.28 -33.32
N GLY A 9 -29.51 11.25 -32.84
CA GLY A 9 -29.86 11.57 -31.45
C GLY A 9 -29.19 10.63 -30.45
N ILE A 10 -29.25 9.32 -30.69
CA ILE A 10 -28.60 8.31 -29.83
C ILE A 10 -27.08 8.52 -29.80
N GLY A 11 -26.47 8.84 -30.96
CA GLY A 11 -25.04 9.12 -31.03
C GLY A 11 -24.64 10.34 -30.19
N LEU A 12 -25.45 11.40 -30.22
CA LEU A 12 -25.22 12.60 -29.42
C LEU A 12 -25.34 12.30 -27.91
N GLU A 13 -26.39 11.60 -27.50
CA GLU A 13 -26.59 11.21 -26.10
C GLU A 13 -25.46 10.33 -25.57
N LEU A 14 -25.01 9.35 -26.35
CA LEU A 14 -23.90 8.48 -25.96
C LEU A 14 -22.59 9.26 -25.81
N THR A 15 -22.34 10.21 -26.72
CA THR A 15 -21.14 11.07 -26.66
C THR A 15 -21.14 11.93 -25.41
N ILE A 16 -22.29 12.52 -25.07
CA ILE A 16 -22.45 13.31 -23.84
C ILE A 16 -22.26 12.43 -22.61
N ALA A 17 -22.84 11.23 -22.58
CA ALA A 17 -22.73 10.30 -21.47
C ALA A 17 -21.28 9.89 -21.18
N ILE A 18 -20.47 9.68 -22.23
CA ILE A 18 -19.04 9.37 -22.09
C ILE A 18 -18.27 10.59 -21.56
N LEU A 19 -18.57 11.80 -22.03
CA LEU A 19 -17.86 13.02 -21.65
C LEU A 19 -18.09 13.39 -20.17
N ILE A 20 -19.28 13.10 -19.62
CA ILE A 20 -19.63 13.38 -18.21
C ILE A 20 -19.39 12.19 -17.27
N ALA A 21 -18.90 11.06 -17.78
CA ALA A 21 -18.62 9.89 -16.98
C ALA A 21 -17.57 10.23 -15.91
N ARG A 22 -17.97 10.17 -14.64
CA ARG A 22 -17.05 10.37 -13.52
C ARG A 22 -16.21 9.11 -13.31
N PRO A 23 -14.92 9.23 -12.97
CA PRO A 23 -14.15 8.09 -12.51
C PRO A 23 -14.84 7.48 -11.28
N ALA A 24 -14.81 6.15 -11.17
CA ALA A 24 -15.43 5.46 -10.06
C ALA A 24 -14.79 5.91 -8.74
N TRP A 25 -15.58 6.49 -7.84
CA TRP A 25 -15.11 7.10 -6.60
C TRP A 25 -14.39 6.14 -5.62
N CYS A 26 -14.50 4.83 -5.84
CA CYS A 26 -13.89 3.81 -4.99
C CYS A 26 -12.61 3.20 -5.60
N LEU A 27 -12.21 3.62 -6.81
CA LEU A 27 -10.91 3.20 -7.33
C LEU A 27 -9.80 4.01 -6.66
N PRO A 28 -8.64 3.39 -6.38
CA PRO A 28 -7.47 4.15 -6.00
C PRO A 28 -7.10 5.14 -7.12
N PRO A 29 -6.44 6.26 -6.78
CA PRO A 29 -5.81 7.14 -7.75
C PRO A 29 -5.05 6.36 -8.83
N PRO A 30 -5.13 6.75 -10.12
CA PRO A 30 -4.43 6.03 -11.19
C PRO A 30 -2.89 6.08 -11.08
N GLU A 31 -2.35 7.04 -10.33
CA GLU A 31 -0.95 7.14 -9.95
C GLU A 31 -0.53 6.17 -8.84
N ASP A 32 -1.47 5.59 -8.11
CA ASP A 32 -1.17 4.62 -7.06
C ASP A 32 -0.72 3.31 -7.68
N LEU A 33 0.35 2.76 -7.09
CA LEU A 33 0.95 1.54 -7.55
C LEU A 33 0.09 0.35 -7.08
N PRO A 34 -0.30 -0.59 -7.96
CA PRO A 34 -1.14 -1.72 -7.55
C PRO A 34 -0.47 -2.58 -6.49
N GLU A 35 -1.27 -3.07 -5.54
CA GLU A 35 -0.82 -3.96 -4.46
C GLU A 35 -0.12 -5.22 -5.01
N GLU A 36 -0.58 -5.76 -6.14
CA GLU A 36 0.04 -6.92 -6.79
C GLU A 36 1.48 -6.65 -7.20
N VAL A 37 1.81 -5.41 -7.54
CA VAL A 37 3.18 -5.01 -7.88
C VAL A 37 3.99 -4.73 -6.62
N LEU A 38 3.41 -4.06 -5.61
CA LEU A 38 4.07 -3.85 -4.31
C LEU A 38 4.44 -5.17 -3.62
N ARG A 39 3.60 -6.21 -3.74
CA ARG A 39 3.89 -7.56 -3.23
C ARG A 39 5.07 -8.24 -3.92
N THR A 40 5.48 -7.75 -5.09
CA THR A 40 6.68 -8.25 -5.78
C THR A 40 7.95 -7.48 -5.42
N GLU A 41 7.84 -6.37 -4.68
CA GLU A 41 8.98 -5.58 -4.25
C GLU A 41 9.82 -6.36 -3.22
N ILE A 42 11.12 -6.47 -3.49
CA ILE A 42 12.07 -7.10 -2.56
C ILE A 42 12.63 -6.01 -1.66
N ILE A 43 12.08 -5.91 -0.45
CA ILE A 43 12.55 -4.98 0.58
C ILE A 43 13.83 -5.54 1.19
N ILE A 44 14.97 -4.92 0.84
CA ILE A 44 16.27 -5.26 1.43
C ILE A 44 16.67 -4.31 2.56
N GLU A 45 15.97 -3.20 2.77
CA GLU A 45 16.29 -2.32 3.89
C GLU A 45 15.89 -2.97 5.22
N ALA A 46 16.75 -2.86 6.21
CA ALA A 46 16.42 -3.25 7.56
C ALA A 46 16.02 -2.03 8.40
N ARG A 47 15.23 -2.27 9.45
CA ARG A 47 14.95 -1.29 10.49
C ARG A 47 15.22 -1.89 11.85
N SER A 48 15.75 -1.07 12.74
CA SER A 48 16.00 -1.45 14.12
C SER A 48 14.68 -1.81 14.82
N PRO A 49 14.57 -3.00 15.44
CA PRO A 49 13.41 -3.38 16.24
C PRO A 49 13.30 -2.59 17.56
N LEU A 50 14.32 -1.79 17.90
CA LEU A 50 14.37 -1.03 19.15
C LEU A 50 13.83 0.39 18.99
N ASP A 51 14.12 1.04 17.87
CA ASP A 51 13.79 2.46 17.64
C ASP A 51 13.25 2.77 16.23
N GLY A 52 13.09 1.75 15.37
CA GLY A 52 12.51 1.89 14.03
C GLY A 52 13.37 2.62 13.01
N LYS A 53 14.60 3.00 13.38
CA LYS A 53 15.51 3.72 12.47
C LYS A 53 16.01 2.80 11.35
N PRO A 54 16.27 3.35 10.15
CA PRO A 54 16.90 2.61 9.07
C PRO A 54 18.26 2.05 9.52
N MET A 55 18.55 0.81 9.13
CA MET A 55 19.84 0.17 9.35
C MET A 55 20.15 -0.79 8.19
N SER A 56 21.41 -1.22 8.07
CA SER A 56 21.78 -2.21 7.05
C SER A 56 21.35 -3.63 7.45
N PRO A 57 21.14 -4.54 6.49
CA PRO A 57 20.84 -5.95 6.78
C PRO A 57 21.90 -6.65 7.64
N ALA A 58 23.17 -6.29 7.45
CA ALA A 58 24.27 -6.86 8.23
C ALA A 58 24.20 -6.44 9.70
N GLU A 59 23.95 -5.16 9.96
CA GLU A 59 23.76 -4.65 11.33
C GLU A 59 22.51 -5.27 11.97
N TYR A 60 21.44 -5.46 11.20
CA TYR A 60 20.23 -6.12 11.69
C TYR A 60 20.49 -7.58 12.09
N ALA A 61 21.21 -8.35 11.25
CA ALA A 61 21.57 -9.73 11.57
C ALA A 61 22.39 -9.82 12.87
N GLN A 62 23.39 -8.94 13.02
CA GLN A 62 24.20 -8.87 14.25
C GLN A 62 23.35 -8.51 15.48
N LEU A 63 22.41 -7.58 15.34
CA LEU A 63 21.50 -7.18 16.41
C LEU A 63 20.57 -8.35 16.82
N GLN A 64 20.06 -9.10 15.85
CA GLN A 64 19.24 -10.28 16.12
C GLN A 64 20.00 -11.37 16.86
N ASP A 65 21.26 -11.62 16.50
CA ASP A 65 22.13 -12.57 17.22
C ASP A 65 22.33 -12.12 18.68
N ALA A 66 22.57 -10.82 18.90
CA ALA A 66 22.72 -10.26 20.24
C ALA A 66 21.44 -10.38 21.09
N ILE A 67 20.27 -10.16 20.47
CA ILE A 67 18.97 -10.32 21.14
C ILE A 67 18.72 -11.80 21.48
N ALA A 68 19.02 -12.72 20.55
CA ALA A 68 18.81 -14.16 20.74
C ALA A 68 19.70 -14.75 21.83
N GLN A 69 20.91 -14.22 22.02
CA GLN A 69 21.83 -14.64 23.09
C GLN A 69 21.37 -14.22 24.49
N ARG A 70 20.35 -13.35 24.61
CA ARG A 70 19.81 -12.94 25.91
C ARG A 70 19.00 -14.08 26.52
N SER A 71 19.61 -14.79 27.47
CA SER A 71 19.04 -15.98 28.13
C SER A 71 17.86 -15.70 29.07
N ILE A 72 17.56 -14.43 29.37
CA ILE A 72 16.52 -14.03 30.31
C ILE A 72 15.74 -12.86 29.70
N PRO A 73 14.41 -12.97 29.48
CA PRO A 73 13.61 -11.83 29.07
C PRO A 73 13.74 -10.70 30.11
N PRO A 74 13.84 -9.43 29.69
CA PRO A 74 13.88 -8.33 30.65
C PRO A 74 12.68 -8.46 31.59
N GLY A 75 12.93 -8.47 32.89
CA GLY A 75 11.87 -8.53 33.87
C GLY A 75 10.90 -7.38 33.64
N LEU A 76 9.59 -7.67 33.61
CA LEU A 76 8.55 -6.64 33.60
C LEU A 76 8.83 -5.63 34.72
N ASP A 77 8.83 -4.34 34.35
CA ASP A 77 8.90 -3.23 35.30
C ASP A 77 7.86 -3.48 36.41
N PRO A 78 8.25 -3.44 37.69
CA PRO A 78 7.31 -3.61 38.81
C PRO A 78 6.08 -2.71 38.71
N GLN A 79 6.21 -1.50 38.14
CA GLN A 79 5.10 -0.56 37.97
C GLN A 79 4.05 -1.01 36.94
N ILE A 80 4.38 -1.97 36.06
CA ILE A 80 3.47 -2.54 35.05
C ILE A 80 2.81 -3.83 35.57
N ARG A 81 3.23 -4.36 36.73
CA ARG A 81 2.68 -5.60 37.30
C ARG A 81 1.39 -5.40 38.12
N GLU A 82 1.00 -4.16 38.37
CA GLU A 82 -0.20 -3.77 39.13
C GLU A 82 -1.36 -3.40 38.19
#